data_AF-A0A2G2B674-F1
#
_entry.id   AF-A0A2G2B674-F1
#
_cell.length_a   1.000
_cell.length_b   1.000
_cell.length_c   1.000
_cell.angle_alpha   90.00
_cell.angle_beta   90.00
_cell.angle_gamma   90.00
#
_symmetry.space_group_name_H-M   'P 1'
#
loop_
_entity.id
_entity.type
_entity.pdbx_description
1 polymer ?
#
loop_
_entity_poly.entity_id
_entity_poly.type
_entity_poly.pdbx_seq_one_letter_code
_entity_poly.pdbx_strand_id
1 'polypeptide(L)' 'MPLAFSYIRFSSSAQKDGNSLERQTTAAKDWAVANDYRLSTTSFQDLGISAFKGSDAEVGT' A
#
# COMPACT_ATOMS: atom_id res chain seq x y z
N MET A 1 17.21 -4.61 16.26
CA MET A 1 16.55 -4.50 14.95
C MET A 1 15.46 -3.43 15.01
N PRO A 2 15.61 -2.32 14.27
CA PRO A 2 14.57 -1.30 14.12
C PRO A 2 13.33 -1.85 13.39
N LEU A 3 12.20 -1.13 13.51
CA LEU A 3 10.95 -1.49 12.85
C LEU A 3 10.77 -0.67 11.57
N ALA A 4 10.52 -1.35 10.44
CA ALA A 4 10.21 -0.72 9.16
C ALA A 4 8.71 -0.83 8.85
N PHE A 5 8.13 0.23 8.30
CA PHE A 5 6.74 0.25 7.82
C PHE A 5 6.74 0.29 6.30
N SER A 6 5.94 -0.55 5.65
CA SER A 6 5.76 -0.50 4.20
C SER A 6 4.62 0.43 3.80
N TYR A 7 4.85 1.23 2.76
CA TYR A 7 3.87 2.11 2.13
C TYR A 7 3.77 1.76 0.64
N ILE A 8 2.58 1.40 0.19
CA ILE A 8 2.31 0.94 -1.18
C ILE A 8 1.30 1.91 -1.81
N ARG A 9 1.60 2.46 -2.99
CA ARG A 9 0.66 3.28 -3.78
C ARG A 9 0.39 2.64 -5.13
N PHE A 10 -0.84 2.73 -5.60
CA PHE A 10 -1.21 2.41 -6.97
C PHE A 10 -1.79 3.67 -7.63
N SER A 11 -1.45 3.90 -8.90
CA SER A 11 -2.01 5.02 -9.67
C SER A 11 -3.41 4.72 -10.21
N SER A 12 -3.81 3.46 -10.30
CA SER A 12 -5.18 3.06 -10.62
C SER A 12 -5.62 1.80 -9.88
N SER A 13 -6.92 1.71 -9.59
CA SER A 13 -7.53 0.55 -8.93
C SER A 13 -7.33 -0.76 -9.71
N ALA A 14 -7.17 -0.69 -11.03
CA ALA A 14 -6.87 -1.83 -11.90
C ALA A 14 -5.49 -2.47 -11.64
N GLN A 15 -4.58 -1.78 -10.95
CA GLN A 15 -3.27 -2.31 -10.59
C GLN A 15 -3.29 -3.19 -9.32
N LYS A 16 -4.40 -3.20 -8.59
CA LYS A 16 -4.61 -4.00 -7.38
C LYS A 16 -4.64 -5.50 -7.66
N ASP A 17 -5.15 -5.88 -8.84
CA ASP A 17 -5.37 -7.28 -9.22
C ASP A 17 -4.15 -7.92 -9.91
N GLY A 18 -3.08 -7.16 -10.11
CA GLY A 18 -1.82 -7.69 -10.65
C GLY A 18 -0.91 -8.25 -9.55
N ASN A 19 -0.01 -9.18 -9.93
CA ASN A 19 1.11 -9.70 -9.12
C ASN A 19 2.02 -8.60 -8.50
N SER A 20 1.74 -7.33 -8.74
CA SER A 20 2.41 -6.14 -8.22
C SER A 20 2.38 -6.06 -6.70
N LEU A 21 1.27 -6.39 -6.02
CA LEU A 21 1.20 -6.27 -4.55
C LEU A 21 2.08 -7.33 -3.86
N GLU A 22 2.00 -8.57 -4.33
CA GLU A 22 2.81 -9.68 -3.82
C GLU A 22 4.30 -9.42 -4.06
N ARG A 23 4.68 -9.01 -5.28
CA ARG A 23 6.08 -8.65 -5.58
C ARG A 23 6.60 -7.51 -4.71
N GLN A 24 5.81 -6.46 -4.48
CA GLN A 24 6.20 -5.34 -3.62
C GLN A 24 6.35 -5.79 -2.16
N THR A 25 5.45 -6.65 -1.69
CA THR A 25 5.50 -7.19 -0.33
C THR A 25 6.74 -8.07 -0.12
N THR A 26 7.06 -8.93 -1.08
CA THR A 26 8.27 -9.76 -1.04
C THR A 26 9.54 -8.91 -1.08
N ALA A 27 9.62 -7.93 -1.98
CA ALA A 27 10.77 -7.02 -2.04
C ALA A 27 10.98 -6.24 -0.73
N ALA A 28 9.90 -5.79 -0.07
CA ALA A 28 9.98 -5.12 1.23
C ALA A 28 10.49 -6.04 2.34
N LYS A 29 10.11 -7.32 2.32
CA LYS A 29 10.60 -8.33 3.27
C LYS A 29 12.09 -8.59 3.07
N ASP A 30 12.50 -8.83 1.82
CA ASP A 30 13.90 -9.13 1.49
C ASP A 30 14.82 -7.97 1.86
N TRP A 31 14.39 -6.74 1.57
CA TRP A 31 15.12 -5.54 1.98
C TRP A 31 15.24 -5.43 3.50
N ALA A 32 14.15 -5.69 4.25
CA ALA A 32 14.18 -5.60 5.70
C ALA A 32 15.16 -6.61 6.33
N VAL A 33 15.13 -7.86 5.84
CA VAL A 33 16.06 -8.92 6.29
C VAL A 33 17.50 -8.55 5.95
N ALA A 34 17.78 -8.07 4.74
CA ALA A 34 19.12 -7.71 4.31
C ALA A 34 19.73 -6.52 5.07
N ASN A 35 18.91 -5.72 5.77
CA ASN A 35 19.34 -4.50 6.48
C ASN A 35 19.15 -4.58 8.01
N ASP A 36 18.86 -5.77 8.58
CA ASP A 36 18.61 -5.96 10.01
C ASP A 36 17.39 -5.19 10.57
N TYR A 37 16.35 -5.04 9.75
CA TYR A 37 15.05 -4.50 10.12
C TYR A 37 14.01 -5.60 10.33
N ARG A 38 13.04 -5.33 11.20
CA ARG A 38 11.79 -6.09 11.25
C ARG A 38 10.77 -5.35 10.40
N LEU A 39 10.15 -6.03 9.45
CA LEU A 39 9.01 -5.48 8.71
C LEU A 39 7.76 -5.54 9.59
N SER A 40 7.08 -4.42 9.75
CA SER A 40 5.81 -4.32 10.47
C SER A 40 4.71 -5.10 9.75
N THR A 41 3.79 -5.69 10.52
CA THR A 41 2.54 -6.24 9.97
C THR A 41 1.56 -5.14 9.57
N THR A 42 1.75 -3.92 10.10
CA THR A 42 1.05 -2.73 9.64
C THR A 42 1.67 -2.23 8.34
N SER A 43 0.89 -2.29 7.27
CA SER A 43 1.22 -1.70 5.98
C SER A 43 0.20 -0.64 5.63
N PHE A 44 0.66 0.42 4.98
CA PHE A 44 -0.17 1.52 4.52
C PHE A 44 -0.34 1.41 3.01
N GLN A 45 -1.59 1.56 2.54
CA GLN A 45 -1.90 1.41 1.13
C GLN A 45 -2.76 2.59 0.69
N ASP A 46 -2.28 3.35 -0.30
CA ASP A 46 -3.12 4.26 -1.07
C ASP A 46 -3.66 3.48 -2.27
N LEU A 47 -4.63 2.62 -1.98
CA LEU A 47 -5.50 2.04 -2.99
C LEU A 47 -6.43 3.16 -3.38
N GLY A 48 -6.08 3.93 -4.43
CA GLY A 48 -6.84 5.09 -4.91
C GLY A 48 -8.32 4.88 -4.66
N ILE A 49 -8.81 5.45 -3.55
CA ILE A 49 -10.16 5.20 -3.08
C ILE A 49 -11.01 5.75 -4.20
N SER A 50 -11.75 4.84 -4.81
CA SER A 50 -12.90 5.17 -5.62
C SER A 50 -13.57 6.42 -5.03
N ALA A 51 -13.58 7.53 -5.77
CA ALA A 51 -14.59 8.58 -5.61
C ALA A 51 -16.01 8.04 -5.95
N PHE A 52 -16.27 6.76 -5.68
CA PHE A 52 -17.44 6.01 -6.10
C PHE A 52 -17.76 4.88 -5.10
N LYS A 53 -17.91 5.25 -3.83
CA LYS A 53 -18.83 4.55 -2.93
C LYS A 53 -19.20 5.47 -1.77
N GLY A 54 -20.19 6.32 -2.04
CA GLY A 54 -20.77 7.25 -1.09
C GLY A 54 -21.49 8.33 -1.85
N SER A 55 -22.78 8.13 -2.10
CA SER A 55 -23.74 9.22 -2.26
C SER A 55 -23.46 10.27 -1.16
N ASP A 56 -23.52 11.54 -1.51
CA ASP A 56 -23.29 12.73 -0.66
C ASP A 56 -21.83 13.21 -0.55
N ALA A 57 -21.26 13.60 -1.68
CA ALA A 57 -20.31 14.72 -1.69
C ALA A 57 -21.10 15.98 -2.05
N GLU A 58 -21.53 16.72 -1.02
CA GLU A 58 -22.03 18.08 -1.19
C GLU A 58 -20.95 18.89 -1.89
N VAL A 59 -21.27 19.36 -3.10
CA VAL A 59 -20.47 20.33 -3.82
C VAL A 59 -20.55 21.63 -3.03
N GLY A 60 -19.49 21.92 -2.27
CA GLY A 60 -19.30 23.24 -1.69
C GLY A 60 -19.06 24.26 -2.78
N THR A 61 -20.13 24.92 -3.21
CA THR A 61 -20.12 26.24 -3.87
C THR A 61 -20.59 27.30 -2.91
#